data_AF-A0A7V7WXT3-F1
#
_entry.id   AF-A0A7V7WXT3-F1
#
_cell.length_a   1.000
_cell.length_b   1.000
_cell.length_c   1.000
_cell.angle_alpha   90.00
_cell.angle_beta   90.00
_cell.angle_gamma   90.00
#
_symmetry.space_group_name_H-M   'P 1'
#
loop_
_entity.id
_entity.type
_entity.pdbx_description
1 polymer ?
#
loop_
_entity_poly.entity_id
_entity_poly.type
_entity_poly.pdbx_seq_one_letter_code
_entity_poly.pdbx_strand_id
1 'polypeptide(L)' 'MSAATWLRRFVIAFLVATGLLLGARLLKGEPLAASAWSAVLWGTVSAGLYTLIGYARYRRNHACMLPRSRQP' A
#
# COMPACT_ATOMS: atom_id res chain seq x y z
N MET A 1 -11.43 -5.75 -12.21
CA MET A 1 -10.34 -4.77 -11.97
C MET A 1 -9.07 -5.27 -12.64
N SER A 2 -8.38 -4.40 -13.38
CA SER A 2 -7.09 -4.73 -14.02
C SER A 2 -5.98 -4.83 -12.98
N ALA A 3 -4.92 -5.60 -13.28
CA ALA A 3 -3.70 -5.68 -12.48
C ALA A 3 -3.09 -4.28 -12.23
N ALA A 4 -3.16 -3.39 -13.22
CA ALA A 4 -2.68 -2.02 -13.11
C ALA A 4 -3.37 -1.22 -11.99
N THR A 5 -4.66 -1.46 -11.75
CA THR A 5 -5.41 -0.79 -10.66
C THR A 5 -4.92 -1.24 -9.29
N TRP A 6 -4.61 -2.53 -9.13
CA TRP A 6 -4.07 -3.08 -7.89
C TRP A 6 -2.65 -2.62 -7.63
N LEU A 7 -1.82 -2.54 -8.68
CA LEU A 7 -0.48 -1.98 -8.58
C LEU A 7 -0.52 -0.51 -8.15
N ARG A 8 -1.41 0.31 -8.74
CA ARG A 8 -1.56 1.72 -8.37
C ARG A 8 -1.97 1.87 -6.90
N ARG A 9 -2.88 1.02 -6.40
CA ARG A 9 -3.28 0.98 -4.99
C ARG A 9 -2.12 0.60 -4.07
N PHE A 10 -1.33 -0.40 -4.46
CA PHE A 10 -0.14 -0.81 -3.72
C PHE A 10 0.87 0.34 -3.62
N VAL A 11 1.20 1.00 -4.73
CA VAL A 11 2.16 2.10 -4.76
C VAL A 11 1.70 3.27 -3.90
N ILE A 12 0.42 3.65 -3.98
CA ILE A 12 -0.12 4.72 -3.14
C ILE A 12 -0.02 4.35 -1.65
N ALA A 13 -0.46 3.14 -1.28
CA ALA A 13 -0.37 2.67 0.11
C ALA A 13 1.09 2.59 0.60
N PHE A 14 2.01 2.18 -0.26
CA PHE A 14 3.44 2.11 0.02
C PHE A 14 4.03 3.49 0.29
N LEU A 15 3.77 4.47 -0.57
CA LEU A 15 4.28 5.83 -0.40
C LEU A 15 3.74 6.48 0.89
N VAL A 16 2.45 6.28 1.18
CA VAL A 16 1.82 6.79 2.41
C VAL A 16 2.45 6.15 3.64
N ALA A 17 2.54 4.82 3.70
CA ALA A 17 3.09 4.11 4.85
C ALA A 17 4.57 4.44 5.08
N THR A 18 5.37 4.43 4.00
CA THR A 18 6.79 4.75 4.05
C THR A 18 7.01 6.21 4.47
N GLY A 19 6.23 7.15 3.91
CA GLY A 19 6.31 8.56 4.27
C GLY A 19 5.97 8.83 5.74
N LEU A 20 4.92 8.18 6.26
CA LEU A 20 4.55 8.28 7.68
C LEU A 20 5.64 7.72 8.60
N LEU A 21 6.19 6.56 8.28
CA LEU A 21 7.25 5.92 9.07
C LEU A 21 8.55 6.70 9.04
N LEU A 22 8.94 7.19 7.86
CA LEU A 22 10.14 8.00 7.69
C LEU A 22 9.99 9.34 8.42
N GLY A 23 8.86 10.02 8.23
CA GLY A 23 8.55 11.28 8.92
C GLY A 23 8.57 11.11 10.44
N ALA A 24 7.93 10.06 10.95
CA ALA A 24 7.92 9.78 12.39
C ALA A 24 9.32 9.50 12.97
N ARG A 25 10.21 8.87 12.20
CA ARG A 25 11.60 8.60 12.62
C ARG A 25 12.48 9.84 12.54
N LEU A 26 12.31 10.66 11.50
CA LEU A 26 13.01 11.93 11.36
C LEU A 26 12.64 12.91 12.48
N LEU A 27 11.37 12.96 12.86
CA LEU A 27 10.90 13.75 14.01
C LEU A 27 11.50 13.28 15.34
N LYS A 28 11.96 12.02 15.43
CA LYS A 28 12.67 11.49 16.60
C LYS A 28 14.17 11.78 16.59
N GLY A 29 14.71 12.37 15.52
CA GLY A 29 16.13 12.65 15.37
C GLY A 29 16.97 11.44 14.93
N GLU A 30 16.34 10.38 14.43
CA GLU A 30 17.06 9.19 13.95
C GLU A 30 17.81 9.45 12.64
N PRO A 31 18.98 8.81 12.41
CA PRO A 31 19.74 8.97 11.18
C PRO A 31 18.95 8.47 9.96
N LEU A 32 19.03 9.23 8.88
CA LEU A 32 18.20 9.09 7.69
C LEU A 32 18.40 7.73 6.99
N ALA A 33 19.64 7.22 6.95
CA ALA A 33 19.97 5.94 6.33
C ALA A 33 19.32 4.74 7.04
N ALA A 34 19.38 4.70 8.38
CA ALA A 34 18.75 3.64 9.18
C ALA A 34 17.22 3.75 9.15
N SER A 35 16.71 4.98 9.16
CA SER A 35 15.28 5.28 9.11
C SER A 35 14.66 4.95 7.75
N ALA A 36 15.38 5.18 6.66
CA ALA A 36 14.91 4.86 5.31
C ALA A 36 14.74 3.36 5.11
N TRP A 37 15.75 2.55 5.48
CA TRP A 37 15.69 1.11 5.28
C TRP A 37 14.52 0.47 6.04
N SER A 38 14.38 0.86 7.30
CA SER A 38 13.30 0.37 8.16
C SER A 38 11.92 0.86 7.70
N ALA A 39 11.79 2.12 7.28
CA ALA A 39 10.54 2.65 6.74
C ALA A 39 10.13 1.95 5.44
N VAL A 40 11.08 1.64 4.56
CA VAL A 40 10.82 0.92 3.30
C VAL A 40 10.40 -0.52 3.57
N LEU A 41 11.07 -1.24 4.47
CA LEU A 41 10.70 -2.60 4.84
C LEU A 41 9.28 -2.67 5.39
N TRP A 42 8.99 -1.85 6.39
CA TRP A 42 7.67 -1.82 7.01
C TRP A 42 6.60 -1.26 6.08
N GLY A 43 6.93 -0.25 5.26
CA GLY A 43 6.06 0.29 4.23
C GLY A 43 5.66 -0.76 3.20
N THR A 44 6.61 -1.60 2.77
CA THR A 44 6.36 -2.73 1.84
C THR A 44 5.41 -3.75 2.45
N VAL A 45 5.66 -4.14 3.70
CA VAL A 45 4.81 -5.10 4.42
C VAL A 45 3.39 -4.56 4.59
N SER A 46 3.23 -3.31 5.05
CA SER A 46 1.93 -2.69 5.26
C SER A 46 1.14 -2.52 3.95
N ALA A 47 1.79 -2.03 2.89
CA ALA A 47 1.15 -1.88 1.59
C ALA A 47 0.78 -3.24 0.97
N GLY A 48 1.62 -4.25 1.17
CA GLY A 48 1.36 -5.62 0.76
C GLY A 48 0.14 -6.18 1.45
N LEU A 49 0.06 -6.06 2.78
CA LEU A 49 -1.09 -6.52 3.55
C LEU A 49 -2.39 -5.82 3.12
N TYR A 50 -2.36 -4.50 3.01
CA TYR A 50 -3.50 -3.69 2.58
C TYR A 50 -4.03 -4.15 1.22
N THR A 51 -3.12 -4.33 0.26
CA THR A 51 -3.46 -4.73 -1.10
C THR A 51 -3.96 -6.17 -1.15
N LEU A 52 -3.31 -7.09 -0.41
CA LEU A 52 -3.66 -8.51 -0.36
C LEU A 52 -5.04 -8.72 0.27
N ILE A 53 -5.33 -8.07 1.40
CA ILE A 53 -6.63 -8.16 2.07
C ILE A 53 -7.72 -7.58 1.17
N GLY A 54 -7.45 -6.42 0.54
CA GLY A 54 -8.36 -5.83 -0.44
C GLY A 54 -8.63 -6.77 -1.61
N TYR A 55 -7.59 -7.41 -2.15
CA TYR A 55 -7.70 -8.35 -3.26
C TYR A 55 -8.46 -9.62 -2.87
N ALA A 56 -8.17 -10.19 -1.70
CA ALA A 56 -8.87 -11.36 -1.17
C ALA A 56 -10.37 -11.07 -0.96
N ARG A 57 -10.71 -9.89 -0.42
CA ARG A 57 -12.11 -9.44 -0.28
C ARG A 57 -12.78 -9.27 -1.64
N TYR A 58 -12.11 -8.63 -2.60
CA TYR A 58 -12.62 -8.48 -3.95
C TYR A 58 -12.89 -9.83 -4.65
N ARG A 59 -12.03 -10.82 -4.43
CA ARG A 59 -12.18 -12.17 -5.00
C ARG A 59 -13.31 -12.97 -4.34
N ARG A 60 -13.58 -12.77 -3.05
CA ARG A 60 -14.60 -13.52 -2.29
C ARG A 60 -15.99 -12.88 -2.31
N ASN A 61 -16.10 -11.56 -2.46
CA ASN A 61 -17.38 -10.86 -2.47
C ASN A 61 -17.78 -10.43 -3.88
N HIS A 62 -18.78 -11.10 -4.44
CA HIS A 62 -19.38 -10.74 -5.74
C HIS A 62 -20.01 -9.35 -5.74
N ALA A 63 -20.46 -8.83 -4.59
CA ALA A 63 -20.97 -7.46 -4.45
C ALA A 63 -19.90 -6.38 -4.70
N CYS A 64 -18.61 -6.72 -4.56
CA CYS A 64 -17.50 -5.81 -4.83
C CYS A 64 -16.99 -5.90 -6.28
N MET A 65 -17.55 -6.78 -7.11
CA MET A 65 -17.28 -6.81 -8.54
C MET A 65 -17.95 -5.59 -9.17
N LEU A 66 -17.17 -4.54 -9.45
CA LEU A 66 -17.63 -3.42 -10.26
C LEU A 66 -18.19 -3.97 -11.59
N PRO A 67 -19.40 -3.54 -12.01
CA PRO A 67 -19.97 -3.96 -13.28
C PRO A 67 -19.00 -3.61 -14.41
N ARG A 68 -18.88 -4.53 -15.38
CA ARG A 68 -17.93 -4.47 -16.50
C ARG A 68 -18.05 -3.18 -17.33
N SER A 69 -19.20 -2.51 -17.28
CA SER A 69 -19.51 -1.22 -17.93
C SER A 69 -18.82 0.00 -17.32
N ARG A 70 -18.14 -0.13 -16.17
CA ARG A 70 -17.40 0.93 -15.47
C ARG A 70 -15.90 0.67 -15.39
N GLN A 71 -15.36 -0.13 -16.31
CA GLN A 71 -13.91 -0.24 -16.48
C GLN A 71 -13.45 0.87 -17.43
N PRO A 72 -12.65 1.86 -16.98
CA PRO A 72 -12.04 2.83 -17.88
C PRO A 72 -11.01 2.15 -18.80
#